data_AF-A0A7J2I200-F1
#
_entry.id   AF-A0A7J2I200-F1
#
_cell.length_a   1.000
_cell.length_b   1.000
_cell.length_c   1.000
_cell.angle_alpha   90.00
_cell.angle_beta   90.00
_cell.angle_gamma   90.00
#
_symmetry.space_group_name_H-M   'P 1'
#
loop_
_entity.id
_entity.type
_entity.pdbx_description
1 polymer ?
#
loop_
_entity_poly.entity_id
_entity_poly.type
_entity_poly.pdbx_seq_one_letter_code
_entity_poly.pdbx_strand_id
1 'polypeptide(L)' 'EPLPSGPYKGKSVEKAEVRKEVMRYYEAVGWDENGIPKPETLKRLGLDYAEKALDRLH' A
#
# COMPACT_ATOMS: atom_id res chain seq x y z
N GLU A 1 -7.93 2.88 -17.18
CA GLU A 1 -8.20 3.05 -18.62
C GLU A 1 -6.88 3.06 -19.38
N PRO A 2 -6.83 2.54 -20.62
CA PRO A 2 -5.65 2.66 -21.47
C PRO A 2 -5.45 4.09 -21.97
N LEU A 3 -4.20 4.49 -22.20
CA LEU A 3 -3.89 5.81 -22.74
C LEU A 3 -4.50 5.98 -24.15
N PRO A 4 -5.20 7.09 -24.43
CA PRO A 4 -5.94 7.27 -25.68
C PRO A 4 -5.05 7.50 -26.91
N SER A 5 -3.79 7.90 -26.74
CA SER A 5 -2.82 8.12 -27.84
C SER A 5 -1.34 8.04 -27.39
N GLY A 6 -0.41 8.09 -28.35
CA GLY A 6 1.04 8.00 -28.13
C GLY A 6 1.63 6.59 -28.25
N PRO A 7 2.96 6.41 -28.15
CA PRO A 7 3.63 5.10 -28.29
C PRO A 7 3.26 4.08 -27.21
N TYR A 8 2.50 4.50 -26.19
CA TYR A 8 1.96 3.67 -25.12
C TYR A 8 0.42 3.55 -25.20
N LYS A 9 -0.20 3.92 -26.34
CA LYS A 9 -1.64 3.74 -26.59
C LYS A 9 -2.03 2.28 -26.35
N GLY A 10 -3.08 2.04 -25.57
CA GLY A 10 -3.54 0.68 -25.26
C GLY A 10 -2.78 -0.04 -24.14
N LYS A 11 -1.66 0.50 -23.65
CA LYS A 11 -0.98 -0.07 -22.48
C LYS A 11 -1.74 0.31 -21.21
N SER A 12 -2.40 -0.67 -20.60
CA SER A 12 -2.89 -0.61 -19.23
C SER A 12 -2.08 -1.60 -18.40
N VAL A 13 -1.66 -1.19 -17.21
CA VAL A 13 -1.08 -2.13 -16.25
C VAL A 13 -2.21 -3.05 -15.77
N GLU A 14 -1.97 -4.35 -15.81
CA GLU A 14 -2.90 -5.33 -15.24
C GLU A 14 -3.11 -5.05 -13.76
N LYS A 15 -4.37 -5.03 -13.32
CA LYS A 15 -4.70 -4.76 -11.91
C LYS A 15 -3.97 -5.70 -10.95
N ALA A 16 -3.73 -6.95 -11.38
CA ALA A 16 -3.00 -7.94 -10.62
C ALA A 16 -1.52 -7.55 -10.41
N GLU A 17 -0.85 -7.05 -11.46
CA GLU A 17 0.56 -6.62 -11.35
C GLU A 17 0.69 -5.39 -10.45
N VAL A 18 -0.25 -4.44 -10.55
CA VAL A 18 -0.30 -3.29 -9.63
C VAL A 18 -0.45 -3.76 -8.18
N ARG A 19 -1.39 -4.69 -7.91
CA ARG A 19 -1.58 -5.20 -6.54
C ARG A 19 -0.34 -5.89 -6.00
N LYS A 20 0.36 -6.67 -6.83
CA LYS A 20 1.61 -7.33 -6.44
C LYS A 20 2.69 -6.33 -6.03
N GLU A 21 2.85 -5.24 -6.78
CA GLU A 21 3.83 -4.20 -6.43
C GLU A 21 3.42 -3.40 -5.18
N VAL A 22 2.11 -3.15 -4.98
CA VAL A 22 1.60 -2.56 -3.73
C VAL A 22 1.91 -3.45 -2.53
N MET A 23 1.68 -4.77 -2.65
CA MET A 23 1.98 -5.72 -1.58
C MET A 23 3.48 -5.74 -1.22
N ARG A 24 4.35 -5.71 -2.23
CA ARG A 24 5.81 -5.61 -2.03
C ARG A 24 6.19 -4.34 -1.29
N TYR A 25 5.56 -3.22 -1.64
CA TYR A 25 5.79 -1.96 -0.94
C TYR A 25 5.36 -2.04 0.52
N TYR A 26 4.16 -2.54 0.80
CA TYR A 26 3.67 -2.71 2.18
C TYR A 26 4.59 -3.58 3.02
N GLU A 27 5.03 -4.72 2.49
CA GLU A 27 6.00 -5.59 3.18
C GLU A 27 7.31 -4.85 3.47
N ALA A 28 7.86 -4.14 2.49
CA ALA A 28 9.14 -3.41 2.63
C ALA A 28 9.09 -2.31 3.70
N VAL A 29 7.93 -1.68 3.92
CA VAL A 29 7.76 -0.63 4.94
C VAL A 29 7.17 -1.14 6.27
N GLY A 30 6.91 -2.45 6.38
CA GLY A 30 6.36 -3.07 7.58
C GLY A 30 4.89 -2.78 7.80
N TRP A 31 4.11 -2.78 6.72
CA TRP A 31 2.65 -2.68 6.72
C TRP A 31 2.03 -4.07 6.43
N ASP A 32 0.76 -4.23 6.75
CA ASP A 32 0.00 -5.45 6.44
C ASP A 32 -0.64 -5.39 5.04
N GLU A 33 -1.39 -6.45 4.69
CA GLU A 33 -2.07 -6.56 3.38
C GLU A 33 -3.19 -5.53 3.16
N ASN A 34 -3.69 -4.91 4.23
CA ASN A 34 -4.70 -3.86 4.18
C ASN A 34 -4.07 -2.48 4.04
N GLY A 35 -2.74 -2.38 4.03
CA GLY A 35 -2.00 -1.12 4.02
C GLY A 35 -1.96 -0.44 5.38
N ILE A 36 -2.10 -1.21 6.47
CA ILE A 36 -2.03 -0.70 7.84
C ILE A 36 -0.63 -0.94 8.39
N PRO A 37 0.06 0.10 8.92
CA PRO A 37 1.35 -0.08 9.57
C PRO A 37 1.25 -1.03 10.76
N LYS A 38 2.18 -1.99 10.85
CA LYS A 38 2.20 -2.93 11.98
C LYS A 38 2.60 -2.21 13.29
N PRO A 39 2.20 -2.73 14.47
CA PRO A 39 2.55 -2.13 15.75
C PRO A 39 4.06 -1.91 15.94
N GLU A 40 4.90 -2.85 15.49
CA GLU A 40 6.36 -2.70 15.55
C GLU A 40 6.87 -1.52 14.70
N THR A 41 6.23 -1.24 13.56
CA THR A 41 6.55 -0.10 12.69
C THR A 41 6.17 1.21 13.37
N LEU A 42 4.99 1.28 13.98
CA LEU A 42 4.54 2.47 14.71
C LEU A 42 5.47 2.77 15.90
N LYS A 43 5.80 1.75 16.70
CA LYS A 43 6.71 1.87 17.84
C LYS A 43 8.11 2.32 17.44
N ARG A 44 8.66 1.76 16.36
CA ARG A 44 9.97 2.17 15.81
C ARG A 44 9.99 3.64 15.38
N LEU A 45 8.85 4.16 14.92
CA LEU A 45 8.69 5.55 14.47
C LEU A 45 8.24 6.51 15.59
N GLY A 46 7.98 6.01 16.81
CA GLY A 46 7.46 6.81 17.93
C GLY A 46 6.01 7.29 17.71
N LEU A 47 5.23 6.54 16.92
CA LEU A 47 3.85 6.84 16.56
C LEU A 47 2.85 5.99 17.37
N ASP A 48 3.17 5.62 18.60
CA ASP A 48 2.34 4.75 19.44
C ASP A 48 0.91 5.31 19.65
N TYR A 49 0.73 6.63 19.56
CA TYR A 49 -0.59 7.26 19.64
C TYR A 49 -1.51 6.87 18.46
N ALA A 50 -0.94 6.53 17.30
CA ALA A 50 -1.69 6.20 16.10
C ALA A 50 -2.34 4.81 16.20
N GLU A 51 -1.78 3.90 17.01
CA GLU A 51 -2.37 2.57 17.25
C GLU A 51 -3.82 2.68 17.73
N LYS A 52 -4.08 3.57 18.69
CA LYS A 52 -5.43 3.85 19.21
C LYS A 52 -6.39 4.42 18.16
N ALA A 53 -5.86 5.11 17.14
CA ALA A 53 -6.67 5.64 16.05
C ALA A 53 -7.04 4.53 15.05
N LEU A 54 -6.14 3.57 14.85
CA LEU A 54 -6.33 2.41 13.99
C LEU A 54 -7.32 1.39 14.57
N ASP A 55 -7.46 1.31 15.90
CA ASP A 55 -8.49 0.48 16.55
C ASP A 55 -9.92 0.77 16.06
N ARG A 56 -10.17 1.97 15.53
CA ARG A 56 -11.48 2.38 15.01
C ARG A 56 -11.79 1.82 13.61
N LEU A 57 -10.82 1.16 12.98
CA LEU A 57 -10.96 0.53 11.67
C LEU A 57 -11.45 -0.92 11.76
N HIS A 58 -11.46 -1.51 12.96
CA HIS A 58 -12.02 -2.83 13.28
C HIS A 58 -13.45 -2.72 13.82
#